data_AF-A0A1Y1L6W5-F1
#
_entry.id   AF-A0A1Y1L6W5-F1
#
_cell.length_a   1.000
_cell.length_b   1.000
_cell.length_c   1.000
_cell.angle_alpha   90.00
_cell.angle_beta   90.00
_cell.angle_gamma   90.00
#
_symmetry.space_group_name_H-M   'P 1'
#
loop_
_entity.id
_entity.type
_entity.pdbx_description
1 polymer ?
#
loop_
_entity_poly.entity_id
_entity_poly.type
_entity_poly.pdbx_seq_one_letter_code
_entity_poly.pdbx_strand_id
1 'polypeptide(L)'
;VQRIAIDKRGCRFPWEIPKDMRVHKYYSYSSCVVQCHANAHYNLCNCTHHLMPVLSDQKYCDMEGLECLTENFDTLNRLHAKGSSKPGLVCDCIPSCVEPEY
;
A
#
# COMPACT_ATOMS: atom_id res chain seq x y z
N VAL A 1 0.17 -25.26 -9.89
CA VAL A 1 -0.47 -24.01 -9.40
C VAL A 1 0.42 -22.78 -9.62
N GLN A 2 1.69 -22.77 -9.22
CA GLN A 2 2.59 -21.60 -9.37
C GLN A 2 2.81 -21.10 -10.82
N ARG A 3 2.66 -21.96 -11.83
CA ARG A 3 2.84 -21.59 -13.25
C ARG A 3 1.63 -20.89 -13.87
N ILE A 4 0.51 -20.81 -13.14
CA ILE A 4 -0.70 -20.10 -13.58
C ILE A 4 -0.49 -18.61 -13.29
N ALA A 5 -0.87 -17.77 -14.25
CA ALA A 5 -0.76 -16.32 -14.12
C ALA A 5 -1.56 -15.79 -12.91
N ILE A 6 -1.06 -14.70 -12.32
CA ILE A 6 -1.56 -14.14 -11.05
C ILE A 6 -3.06 -13.77 -11.15
N ASP A 7 -3.48 -13.22 -12.28
CA ASP A 7 -4.86 -12.83 -12.59
C ASP A 7 -5.83 -14.02 -12.56
N LYS A 8 -5.40 -15.18 -13.05
CA LYS A 8 -6.20 -16.41 -13.05
C LYS A 8 -6.21 -17.10 -11.70
N ARG A 9 -5.18 -16.88 -10.88
CA ARG A 9 -5.03 -17.52 -9.58
C ARG A 9 -5.70 -16.74 -8.45
N GLY A 10 -5.87 -15.42 -8.61
CA GLY A 10 -6.50 -14.56 -7.61
C GLY A 10 -5.67 -14.34 -6.33
N CYS A 11 -4.44 -14.83 -6.29
CA CYS A 11 -3.52 -14.66 -5.17
C CYS A 11 -2.08 -14.52 -5.68
N ARG A 12 -1.19 -14.00 -4.83
CA ARG A 12 0.24 -13.79 -5.15
C ARG A 12 1.14 -14.58 -4.21
N PHE A 13 2.26 -15.11 -4.71
CA PHE A 13 3.27 -15.72 -3.85
C PHE A 13 4.25 -14.66 -3.31
N PRO A 14 4.91 -14.89 -2.16
CA PRO A 14 5.80 -13.91 -1.54
C PRO A 14 6.97 -13.44 -2.41
N TRP A 15 7.44 -14.26 -3.35
CA TRP A 15 8.52 -13.93 -4.27
C TRP A 15 8.06 -13.26 -5.56
N GLU A 16 6.76 -13.18 -5.84
CA GLU A 16 6.22 -12.52 -7.02
C GLU A 16 6.06 -11.01 -6.78
N ILE A 17 7.16 -10.34 -6.44
CA ILE A 17 7.12 -8.95 -5.96
C ILE A 17 6.75 -7.99 -7.11
N PRO A 18 5.77 -7.08 -6.91
CA PRO A 18 5.47 -6.01 -7.86
C PRO A 18 6.70 -5.13 -8.12
N LYS A 19 6.89 -4.66 -9.36
CA LYS A 19 8.05 -3.81 -9.72
C LYS A 19 8.07 -2.46 -8.99
N ASP A 20 6.92 -2.00 -8.55
CA ASP A 20 6.64 -0.77 -7.82
C ASP A 20 6.73 -0.95 -6.29
N MET A 21 6.86 -2.19 -5.81
CA MET A 21 7.01 -2.46 -4.39
C MET A 21 8.45 -2.18 -3.94
N ARG A 22 8.57 -1.35 -2.90
CA ARG A 22 9.83 -0.87 -2.31
C ARG A 22 9.87 -1.06 -0.80
N VAL A 23 8.71 -1.03 -0.14
CA VAL A 23 8.59 -1.10 1.33
C VAL A 23 9.11 -2.41 1.93
N HIS A 24 8.98 -3.54 1.24
CA HIS A 24 9.37 -4.86 1.74
C HIS A 24 9.93 -5.76 0.62
N LYS A 25 10.78 -6.71 1.01
CA LYS A 25 11.45 -7.67 0.11
C LYS A 25 10.56 -8.84 -0.33
N TYR A 26 9.42 -9.04 0.32
CA TYR A 26 8.50 -10.14 0.04
C TYR A 26 7.08 -9.60 -0.01
N TYR A 27 6.26 -10.18 -0.87
CA TYR A 27 4.85 -9.86 -0.97
C TYR A 27 4.03 -10.53 0.13
N SER A 28 3.14 -9.75 0.72
CA SER A 28 2.02 -10.15 1.57
C SER A 28 0.86 -9.19 1.30
N TYR A 29 -0.35 -9.54 1.75
CA TYR A 29 -1.46 -8.60 1.67
C TYR A 29 -1.14 -7.29 2.44
N SER A 30 -0.59 -7.42 3.66
CA SER A 30 -0.23 -6.28 4.50
C SER A 30 0.85 -5.39 3.90
N SER A 31 1.90 -5.98 3.31
CA SER A 31 2.99 -5.21 2.70
C SER A 31 2.55 -4.48 1.44
N CYS A 32 1.61 -5.05 0.66
CA CYS A 32 0.98 -4.36 -0.45
C CYS A 32 0.17 -3.14 0.02
N VAL A 33 -0.61 -3.30 1.09
CA VAL A 33 -1.38 -2.21 1.70
C VAL A 33 -0.43 -1.09 2.16
N VAL A 34 0.66 -1.42 2.85
CA VAL A 34 1.65 -0.43 3.32
C VAL A 34 2.27 0.34 2.14
N GLN A 35 2.62 -0.34 1.05
CA GLN A 35 3.09 0.32 -0.18
C GLN A 35 2.04 1.28 -0.76
N CYS A 36 0.78 0.85 -0.76
CA CYS A 36 -0.33 1.66 -1.26
C CYS A 36 -0.50 2.95 -0.43
N HIS A 37 -0.45 2.87 0.90
CA HIS A 37 -0.48 4.04 1.77
C HIS A 37 0.72 4.96 1.53
N ALA A 38 1.93 4.41 1.41
CA ALA A 38 3.13 5.18 1.10
C ALA A 38 3.00 5.96 -0.22
N ASN A 39 2.51 5.28 -1.27
CA ASN A 39 2.25 5.91 -2.56
C ASN A 39 1.19 7.01 -2.45
N ALA A 40 0.13 6.79 -1.66
CA ALA A 40 -0.92 7.78 -1.47
C ALA A 40 -0.44 9.03 -0.72
N HIS A 41 0.35 8.85 0.35
CA HIS A 41 0.99 9.96 1.07
C HIS A 41 1.84 10.80 0.11
N TYR A 42 2.68 10.13 -0.69
CA TYR A 42 3.55 10.80 -1.64
C TYR A 42 2.77 11.47 -2.78
N ASN A 43 1.71 10.85 -3.30
CA ASN A 43 0.92 11.43 -4.38
C ASN A 43 0.11 12.66 -3.95
N LEU A 44 -0.36 12.71 -2.69
CA LEU A 44 -1.14 13.84 -2.18
C LEU A 44 -0.27 14.95 -1.58
N CYS A 45 0.75 14.59 -0.80
CA CYS A 45 1.53 15.53 -0.02
C CYS A 45 3.03 15.56 -0.38
N ASN A 46 3.46 14.78 -1.39
CA ASN A 46 4.85 14.70 -1.87
C ASN A 46 5.87 14.27 -0.80
N CYS A 47 5.39 13.61 0.25
CA CYS A 47 6.19 13.14 1.38
C CYS A 47 5.51 11.94 2.05
N THR A 48 6.23 11.23 2.90
CA THR A 48 5.68 10.10 3.67
C THR A 48 5.75 10.34 5.17
N HIS A 49 4.79 9.79 5.90
CA HIS A 49 4.80 9.81 7.37
C HIS A 49 6.04 9.12 7.95
N HIS A 50 6.56 9.61 9.07
CA HIS A 50 7.76 9.09 9.75
C HIS A 50 7.65 7.62 10.19
N LEU A 51 6.43 7.14 10.42
CA LEU A 51 6.16 5.74 10.79
C LEU A 51 6.09 4.79 9.58
N MET A 52 6.19 5.33 8.36
CA MET A 52 6.20 4.52 7.14
C MET A 52 7.59 3.87 6.96
N PRO A 53 7.67 2.62 6.47
CA PRO A 53 8.96 2.01 6.15
C PRO A 53 9.73 2.88 5.17
N VAL A 54 11.06 2.90 5.27
CA VAL A 54 11.90 3.71 4.39
C VAL A 54 11.67 3.31 2.93
N LEU A 55 11.05 4.19 2.15
CA LEU A 55 11.14 4.13 0.70
C LEU A 55 12.42 4.87 0.34
N SER A 56 13.39 4.16 -0.20
CA SER A 56 14.77 4.60 -0.45
C SER A 56 14.92 6.01 -1.03
N ASP A 57 13.92 6.48 -1.77
CA ASP A 57 13.96 7.72 -2.53
C ASP A 57 12.90 8.75 -2.09
N GLN A 58 12.06 8.45 -1.08
CA GLN A 58 11.00 9.35 -0.62
C GLN A 58 11.40 10.10 0.66
N LYS A 59 11.06 11.39 0.68
CA LYS A 59 11.31 12.26 1.83
C LYS A 59 10.24 12.02 2.90
N TYR A 60 10.68 12.03 4.16
CA TYR A 60 9.76 12.17 5.27
C TYR A 60 9.13 13.56 5.29
N CYS A 61 7.86 13.63 5.68
CA CYS A 61 7.15 14.90 5.80
C CYS A 61 7.75 15.76 6.91
N ASP A 62 7.91 17.05 6.65
CA ASP A 62 8.10 18.06 7.70
C ASP A 62 6.74 18.45 8.31
N MET A 63 6.71 19.54 9.09
CA MET A 63 5.47 19.99 9.75
C MET A 63 4.36 20.31 8.76
N GLU A 64 4.67 20.99 7.64
CA GLU A 64 3.71 21.32 6.59
C GLU A 64 3.20 20.05 5.89
N GLY A 65 4.10 19.10 5.62
CA GLY A 65 3.71 17.80 5.06
C GLY A 65 2.82 16.98 6.01
N LEU A 66 3.09 17.02 7.32
CA LEU A 66 2.26 16.34 8.33
C LEU A 66 0.87 17.00 8.46
N GLU A 67 0.79 18.33 8.32
CA GLU A 67 -0.49 19.05 8.24
C GLU A 67 -1.29 18.58 7.02
N CYS A 68 -0.68 18.52 5.83
CA CYS A 68 -1.33 17.98 4.63
C CYS A 68 -1.83 16.54 4.81
N LEU A 69 -1.05 15.66 5.43
CA LEU A 69 -1.48 14.29 5.73
C LEU A 69 -2.67 14.26 6.70
N THR A 70 -2.69 15.19 7.66
CA THR A 70 -3.76 15.30 8.66
C THR A 70 -5.06 15.82 8.04
N GLU A 71 -4.98 16.82 7.16
CA GLU A 71 -6.13 17.32 6.40
C GLU A 71 -6.76 16.24 5.50
N ASN A 72 -5.92 15.35 4.97
CA ASN A 72 -6.33 14.25 4.10
C ASN A 72 -6.54 12.92 4.84
N PHE A 73 -6.61 12.95 6.17
CA PHE A 73 -6.63 11.74 7.00
C PHE A 73 -7.80 10.80 6.67
N ASP A 74 -8.99 11.32 6.39
CA ASP A 74 -10.15 10.51 6.03
C ASP A 74 -9.94 9.71 4.75
N THR A 75 -9.20 10.28 3.79
CA THR A 75 -8.85 9.62 2.53
C THR A 75 -7.68 8.66 2.72
N LEU A 76 -6.66 9.05 3.49
CA LEU A 76 -5.40 8.33 3.57
C LEU A 76 -5.40 7.18 4.58
N ASN A 77 -6.15 7.27 5.67
CA ASN A 77 -6.00 6.35 6.80
C ASN A 77 -6.90 5.10 6.70
N ARG A 78 -7.97 5.16 5.90
CA ARG A 78 -8.94 4.06 5.78
C ARG A 78 -8.86 3.37 4.43
N LEU A 79 -8.71 2.04 4.45
CA LEU A 79 -8.90 1.22 3.26
C LEU A 79 -10.38 1.18 2.89
N HIS A 80 -10.69 1.47 1.63
CA HIS A 80 -12.02 1.40 1.08
C HIS A 80 -12.11 0.39 -0.05
N ALA A 81 -13.22 -0.37 -0.07
CA ALA A 81 -13.56 -1.23 -1.19
C ALA A 81 -13.93 -0.39 -2.41
N LYS A 82 -13.56 -0.86 -3.61
CA LYS A 82 -13.97 -0.26 -4.89
C LYS A 82 -15.50 -0.10 -4.93
N GLY A 83 -15.96 1.13 -5.20
CA GLY A 83 -17.39 1.47 -5.29
C GLY A 83 -18.05 1.92 -3.98
N SER A 84 -17.27 2.10 -2.89
CA SER A 84 -17.78 2.74 -1.68
C SER A 84 -18.07 4.24 -1.90
N SER A 85 -19.16 4.74 -1.32
CA SER A 85 -19.56 6.16 -1.37
C SER A 85 -18.77 7.05 -0.38
N LYS A 86 -18.02 6.43 0.55
CA LYS A 86 -17.26 7.13 1.58
C LYS A 86 -15.82 7.40 1.11
N PRO A 87 -15.19 8.51 1.55
CA PRO A 87 -13.79 8.79 1.26
C PRO A 87 -12.89 7.71 1.89
N GLY A 88 -11.85 7.33 1.16
CA GLY A 88 -10.86 6.36 1.62
C GLY A 88 -9.95 5.88 0.51
N LEU A 89 -8.88 5.21 0.90
CA LEU A 89 -7.84 4.74 0.02
C LEU A 89 -8.24 3.40 -0.59
N VAL A 90 -8.30 3.36 -1.92
CA VAL A 90 -8.56 2.13 -2.67
C VAL A 90 -7.23 1.49 -3.05
N CYS A 91 -6.96 0.30 -2.50
CA CYS A 91 -5.76 -0.47 -2.79
C CYS A 91 -6.11 -1.77 -3.51
N ASP A 92 -5.49 -1.99 -4.68
CA ASP A 92 -5.68 -3.19 -5.50
C ASP A 92 -4.77 -4.35 -5.07
N CYS A 93 -4.83 -4.68 -3.78
CA CYS A 93 -4.05 -5.74 -3.18
C CYS A 93 -4.82 -7.07 -3.23
N ILE A 94 -4.14 -8.13 -3.68
CA ILE A 94 -4.68 -9.50 -3.71
C ILE A 94 -4.13 -10.33 -2.54
N PRO A 95 -4.84 -11.35 -2.06
CA PRO A 95 -4.37 -12.18 -0.97
C PRO A 95 -3.06 -12.91 -1.33
N SER A 96 -2.28 -13.26 -0.31
CA SER A 96 -1.13 -14.15 -0.50
C SER A 96 -1.60 -15.59 -0.67
N CYS A 97 -0.92 -16.37 -1.51
CA CYS A 97 -1.26 -17.77 -1.74
C CYS A 97 -0.84 -18.71 -0.59
N VAL A 98 -0.08 -18.21 0.39
CA VAL A 98 0.54 -19.02 1.46
C VAL A 98 0.34 -18.44 2.86
N GLU A 99 -0.35 -17.29 2.99
CA GLU A 99 -0.62 -16.72 4.30
C GLU A 99 -1.84 -17.44 4.92
N PRO A 100 -1.72 -17.99 6.14
CA PRO A 100 -2.88 -18.43 6.89
C PRO A 100 -3.70 -17.20 7.30
N GLU A 101 -5.02 -17.27 7.11
CA GLU A 101 -5.95 -16.37 7.79
C GLU A 101 -6.12 -16.89 9.22
N TYR A 102 -5.79 -16.08 10.22
CA TYR A 102 -5.92 -16.42 11.65
C TYR A 102 -7.18 -15.77 12.23
#